data_AF-A0A0L6UU54-F1
#
_entry.id   AF-A0A0L6UU54-F1
#
_cell.length_a   1.000
_cell.length_b   1.000
_cell.length_c   1.000
_cell.angle_alpha   90.00
_cell.angle_beta   90.00
_cell.angle_gamma   90.00
#
_symmetry.space_group_name_H-M   'P 1'
#
loop_
_entity.id
_entity.type
_entity.pdbx_description
1 polymer ?
#
loop_
_entity_poly.entity_id
_entity_poly.type
_entity_poly.pdbx_seq_one_letter_code
_entity_poly.pdbx_strand_id
1 'polypeptide(L)'
;RLPPNPNCLITRGAAAEAFVGQIGLHAVTYPKRFPTNTIKVAFAVSFMRDYTATWSQPYLDKVFNEVPVVFDDFLKDFRSSFFDHNRWHHAKVA
;
A
#
# COMPACT_ATOMS: atom_id res chain seq x y z
N ARG A 1 4.01 -26.26 12.13
CA ARG A 1 3.50 -24.96 11.61
C ARG A 1 2.42 -25.31 10.59
N LEU A 2 1.15 -24.96 10.84
CA LEU A 2 0.08 -25.23 9.87
C LEU A 2 0.32 -24.43 8.58
N PRO A 3 0.00 -24.96 7.39
CA PRO A 3 0.06 -24.19 6.16
C PRO A 3 -0.90 -23.00 6.24
N PRO A 4 -0.54 -21.82 5.70
CA PRO A 4 -1.44 -20.69 5.67
C PRO A 4 -2.71 -21.03 4.89
N ASN A 5 -3.86 -20.66 5.45
CA ASN A 5 -5.17 -20.87 4.83
C ASN A 5 -5.19 -20.25 3.43
N PRO A 6 -5.51 -21.00 2.35
CA PRO A 6 -5.50 -20.48 0.98
C PRO A 6 -6.49 -19.32 0.76
N ASN A 7 -7.54 -19.20 1.59
CA ASN A 7 -8.46 -18.05 1.55
C ASN A 7 -7.83 -16.74 2.09
N CYS A 8 -6.69 -16.82 2.81
CA CYS A 8 -5.97 -15.69 3.41
C CYS A 8 -5.17 -14.88 2.37
N LEU A 9 -4.79 -15.49 1.25
CA LEU A 9 -4.06 -14.81 0.18
C LEU A 9 -5.00 -13.96 -0.69
N ILE A 10 -6.15 -14.52 -1.07
CA ILE A 10 -7.21 -13.84 -1.85
C ILE A 10 -7.71 -12.56 -1.14
N THR A 11 -7.70 -12.54 0.20
CA THR A 11 -8.13 -11.39 0.99
C THR A 11 -7.10 -10.26 1.01
N ARG A 12 -5.80 -10.56 0.91
CA ARG A 12 -4.73 -9.57 1.10
C ARG A 12 -4.61 -8.63 -0.09
N GLY A 13 -4.66 -9.15 -1.32
CA GLY A 13 -4.60 -8.34 -2.53
C GLY A 13 -5.80 -7.40 -2.65
N ALA A 14 -7.02 -7.92 -2.44
CA ALA A 14 -8.23 -7.12 -2.47
C ALA A 14 -8.24 -6.00 -1.41
N ALA A 15 -7.78 -6.30 -0.19
CA ALA A 15 -7.63 -5.29 0.85
C ALA A 15 -6.61 -4.20 0.48
N ALA A 16 -5.47 -4.59 -0.13
CA ALA A 16 -4.46 -3.65 -0.60
C ALA A 16 -5.00 -2.75 -1.74
N GLU A 17 -5.78 -3.30 -2.66
CA GLU A 17 -6.45 -2.52 -3.72
C GLU A 17 -7.45 -1.52 -3.14
N ALA A 18 -8.31 -1.97 -2.21
CA ALA A 18 -9.27 -1.11 -1.53
C ALA A 18 -8.58 0.02 -0.75
N PHE A 19 -7.47 -0.28 -0.08
CA PHE A 19 -6.65 0.69 0.62
C PHE A 19 -6.14 1.79 -0.31
N VAL A 20 -5.54 1.43 -1.45
CA VAL A 20 -5.09 2.44 -2.45
C VAL A 20 -6.26 3.29 -2.94
N GLY A 21 -7.43 2.67 -3.17
CA GLY A 21 -8.65 3.39 -3.54
C GLY A 21 -9.06 4.44 -2.50
N GLN A 22 -9.02 4.09 -1.20
CA GLN A 22 -9.37 5.02 -0.11
C GLN A 22 -8.39 6.20 -0.01
N ILE A 23 -7.08 5.95 -0.09
CA ILE A 23 -6.09 7.05 -0.05
C ILE A 23 -6.27 7.99 -1.24
N GLY A 24 -6.47 7.44 -2.44
CA GLY A 24 -6.74 8.21 -3.65
C GLY A 24 -8.01 9.06 -3.51
N LEU A 25 -9.10 8.48 -2.99
CA LEU A 25 -10.36 9.17 -2.76
C LEU A 25 -10.18 10.36 -1.80
N HIS A 26 -9.48 10.19 -0.69
CA HIS A 26 -9.21 11.29 0.25
C HIS A 26 -8.38 12.41 -0.39
N ALA A 27 -7.34 12.06 -1.16
CA ALA A 27 -6.48 13.03 -1.82
C ALA A 27 -7.23 13.87 -2.86
N VAL A 28 -8.14 13.26 -3.63
CA VAL A 28 -8.97 13.95 -4.64
C VAL A 28 -10.09 14.77 -4.01
N THR A 29 -10.72 14.25 -2.95
CA THR A 29 -11.84 14.94 -2.28
C THR A 29 -11.37 16.17 -1.52
N TYR A 30 -10.17 16.12 -0.94
CA TYR A 30 -9.63 17.19 -0.08
C TYR A 30 -8.26 17.70 -0.58
N PRO A 31 -8.17 18.24 -1.80
CA PRO A 31 -6.88 18.57 -2.42
C PRO A 31 -6.10 19.63 -1.61
N LYS A 32 -6.79 20.56 -0.97
CA LYS A 32 -6.19 21.57 -0.08
C LYS A 32 -5.55 20.96 1.19
N ARG A 33 -6.02 19.80 1.65
CA ARG A 33 -5.46 19.06 2.79
C ARG A 33 -4.33 18.13 2.39
N PHE A 34 -4.25 17.76 1.11
CA PHE A 34 -3.22 16.89 0.54
C PHE A 34 -2.39 17.59 -0.56
N PRO A 35 -1.81 18.78 -0.29
CA PRO A 35 -1.13 19.57 -1.32
C PRO A 35 0.21 18.96 -1.75
N THR A 36 0.83 18.10 -0.93
CA THR A 36 2.16 17.55 -1.18
C THR A 36 2.17 16.02 -1.18
N ASN A 37 3.15 15.44 -1.86
CA ASN A 37 3.39 13.99 -1.83
C ASN A 37 3.70 13.49 -0.42
N THR A 38 4.48 14.24 0.35
CA THR A 38 4.81 13.92 1.74
C THR A 38 3.55 13.74 2.60
N ILE A 39 2.56 14.64 2.49
CA ILE A 39 1.32 14.53 3.26
C ILE A 39 0.52 13.29 2.84
N LYS A 40 0.45 12.99 1.53
CA LYS A 40 -0.23 11.80 1.03
C LYS A 40 0.42 10.51 1.53
N VAL A 41 1.76 10.43 1.52
CA VAL A 41 2.52 9.29 2.04
C VAL A 41 2.35 9.16 3.55
N ALA A 42 2.51 10.26 4.31
CA ALA A 42 2.33 10.27 5.77
C ALA A 42 0.93 9.80 6.17
N PHE A 43 -0.09 10.25 5.44
CA PHE A 43 -1.46 9.81 5.64
C PHE A 43 -1.65 8.34 5.30
N ALA A 44 -1.07 7.82 4.22
CA ALA A 44 -1.15 6.40 3.90
C ALA A 44 -0.49 5.53 4.99
N VAL A 45 0.71 5.91 5.43
CA VAL A 45 1.47 5.19 6.45
C VAL A 45 0.76 5.18 7.81
N SER A 46 -0.02 6.22 8.15
CA SER A 46 -0.73 6.28 9.44
C SER A 46 -1.81 5.21 9.62
N PHE A 47 -2.28 4.57 8.54
CA PHE A 47 -3.20 3.44 8.59
C PHE A 47 -2.52 2.08 8.66
N MET A 48 -1.20 2.02 8.44
CA MET A 48 -0.46 0.75 8.38
C MET A 48 -0.22 0.20 9.78
N ARG A 49 -0.39 -1.12 9.91
CA ARG A 49 -0.21 -1.89 11.16
C ARG A 49 0.58 -3.17 10.92
N ASP A 50 1.12 -3.73 12.00
CA ASP A 50 1.84 -4.99 11.99
C ASP A 50 2.94 -5.04 10.90
N TYR A 51 2.91 -6.06 10.04
CA TYR A 51 3.86 -6.22 8.94
C TYR A 51 3.92 -5.01 8.00
N THR A 52 2.79 -4.35 7.74
CA THR A 52 2.75 -3.16 6.86
C THR A 52 3.44 -1.96 7.50
N ALA A 53 3.38 -1.84 8.84
CA ALA A 53 4.08 -0.77 9.56
C ALA A 53 5.60 -0.92 9.43
N THR A 54 6.13 -2.14 9.62
CA THR A 54 7.56 -2.43 9.42
C THR A 54 7.99 -2.17 7.97
N TRP A 55 7.18 -2.58 6.99
CA TRP A 55 7.45 -2.33 5.58
C TRP A 55 7.54 -0.83 5.24
N SER A 56 6.69 -0.01 5.86
CA SER A 56 6.64 1.44 5.61
C SER A 56 7.73 2.27 6.28
N GLN A 57 8.53 1.68 7.19
CA GLN A 57 9.57 2.38 7.95
C GLN A 57 10.47 3.27 7.08
N PRO A 58 10.98 2.84 5.91
CA PRO A 58 11.84 3.70 5.09
C PRO A 58 11.14 4.97 4.57
N TYR A 59 9.83 4.92 4.32
CA TYR A 59 9.07 6.11 3.91
C TYR A 59 8.77 7.01 5.09
N LEU A 60 8.48 6.42 6.25
CA LEU A 60 8.27 7.14 7.50
C LEU A 60 9.55 7.92 7.89
N ASP A 61 10.71 7.29 7.79
CA ASP A 61 12.01 7.95 8.01
C ASP A 61 12.24 9.10 7.03
N LYS A 62 11.96 8.89 5.73
CA LYS A 62 12.07 9.97 4.75
C LYS A 62 11.16 11.14 5.08
N VAL A 63 9.91 10.88 5.47
CA VAL A 63 8.95 11.92 5.88
C VAL A 63 9.47 12.69 7.08
N PHE A 64 10.00 12.01 8.11
CA PHE A 64 10.52 12.66 9.31
C PHE A 64 11.81 13.45 9.08
N ASN A 65 12.66 13.00 8.16
CA ASN A 65 13.90 13.68 7.80
C ASN A 65 13.71 14.70 6.67
N GLU A 66 12.46 15.03 6.31
CA GLU A 66 12.10 15.94 5.21
C GLU A 66 12.74 15.57 3.86
N VAL A 67 13.11 14.30 3.70
CA VAL A 67 13.63 13.77 2.45
C VAL A 67 12.48 13.67 1.45
N PRO A 68 12.63 14.19 0.23
CA PRO A 68 11.58 14.13 -0.77
C PRO A 68 11.07 12.70 -1.00
N VAL A 69 9.76 12.54 -0.91
CA VAL A 69 9.05 11.31 -1.29
C VAL A 69 8.10 11.61 -2.44
N VAL A 70 8.05 10.68 -3.39
CA VAL A 70 7.10 10.73 -4.51
C VAL A 70 5.98 9.76 -4.21
N PHE A 71 4.74 10.26 -4.22
CA PHE A 71 3.59 9.45 -3.87
C PHE A 71 3.37 8.29 -4.86
N ASP A 72 3.65 8.51 -6.14
CA ASP A 72 3.53 7.47 -7.17
C ASP A 72 4.57 6.35 -6.99
N ASP A 73 5.80 6.69 -6.58
CA ASP A 73 6.83 5.69 -6.26
C ASP A 73 6.40 4.84 -5.05
N PHE A 74 5.90 5.48 -4.00
CA PHE A 74 5.32 4.77 -2.86
C PHE A 74 4.19 3.82 -3.28
N LEU A 75 3.27 4.26 -4.13
CA LEU A 75 2.18 3.41 -4.63
C LEU A 75 2.71 2.25 -5.48
N LYS A 76 3.73 2.47 -6.31
CA LYS A 76 4.37 1.43 -7.12
C LYS A 76 4.97 0.35 -6.23
N ASP A 77 5.75 0.74 -5.23
CA ASP A 77 6.39 -0.20 -4.30
C ASP A 77 5.36 -0.92 -3.42
N PHE A 78 4.32 -0.21 -2.97
CA PHE A 78 3.20 -0.80 -2.23
C PHE A 78 2.48 -1.87 -3.06
N ARG A 79 2.13 -1.55 -4.31
CA ARG A 79 1.50 -2.51 -5.23
C ARG A 79 2.39 -3.72 -5.42
N SER A 80 3.68 -3.52 -5.70
CA SER A 80 4.64 -4.62 -5.85
C SER A 80 4.79 -5.49 -4.60
N SER A 81 4.47 -4.97 -3.41
CA SER A 81 4.63 -5.72 -2.15
C SER A 81 3.36 -6.44 -1.72
N PHE A 82 2.20 -5.83 -1.95
CA PHE A 82 0.94 -6.27 -1.35
C PHE A 82 -0.13 -6.70 -2.33
N PHE A 83 -0.05 -6.28 -3.59
CA PHE A 83 -1.01 -6.76 -4.59
C PHE A 83 -0.78 -8.25 -4.80
N ASP A 84 -1.86 -8.96 -5.10
CA ASP A 84 -1.77 -10.39 -5.35
C ASP A 84 -1.08 -10.58 -6.71
N HIS A 85 0.22 -10.88 -6.69
CA HIS A 85 0.98 -11.21 -7.89
C HIS A 85 0.57 -12.57 -8.45
N ASN A 86 -0.29 -13.31 -7.72
CA ASN A 86 -0.70 -14.66 -8.02
C ASN A 86 -1.85 -14.77 -9.03
N ARG A 87 -1.99 -13.79 -9.94
CA ARG A 87 -2.70 -14.03 -11.22
C ARG A 87 -1.99 -15.08 -12.08
N TRP A 88 -0.75 -15.47 -11.75
CA TRP A 88 0.07 -16.36 -12.58
C TRP A 88 -0.31 -17.85 -12.53
N HIS A 89 -1.05 -18.34 -11.52
CA HIS A 89 -1.42 -19.76 -11.44
C HIS A 89 -2.86 -20.11 -11.82
N HIS A 90 -3.70 -19.14 -12.20
CA HIS A 90 -5.04 -19.40 -12.76
C HIS A 90 -5.06 -19.54 -14.30
N ALA A 91 -3.93 -19.92 -14.90
CA ALA A 91 -3.87 -20.31 -16.31
C ALA A 91 -3.12 -21.64 -16.47
N LYS A 92 -3.70 -22.73 -15.95
CA LYS A 92 -3.47 -24.08 -16.46
C LYS A 92 -4.62 -25.01 -16.05
N VAL A 93 -5.72 -24.91 -16.76
CA VAL A 93 -6.60 -26.05 -17.01
C VAL A 93 -6.78 -26.11 -18.51
N ALA A 94 -6.12 -27.07 -19.13
CA ALA A 94 -6.38 -27.59 -20.47
C ALA A 94 -6.65 -29.08 -20.31
#